data_AF-A0A9N9JSA3-F1
#
_entry.id   AF-A0A9N9JSA3-F1
#
_cell.length_a   1.000
_cell.length_b   1.000
_cell.length_c   1.000
_cell.angle_alpha   90.00
_cell.angle_beta   90.00
_cell.angle_gamma   90.00
#
_symmetry.space_group_name_H-M   'P 1'
#
loop_
_entity.id
_entity.type
_entity.pdbx_description
1 polymer ?
#
loop_
_entity_poly.entity_id
_entity_poly.type
_entity_poly.pdbx_seq_one_letter_code
_entity_poly.pdbx_strand_id
1 'polypeptide(L)'
;AMPFNASTSVPVIPSSDLPTVEEVRGFNAEELNGFLKRSLNNINNHIDTLTAQEVDGETFLILTHEGLKVSGIPLGASTKIIKLLNDIKG
;
A
#
# COMPACT_ATOMS: atom_id res chain seq x y z
N ALA A 1 -19.95 -24.29 -26.42
CA ALA A 1 -19.71 -22.87 -26.73
C ALA A 1 -19.50 -22.12 -25.42
N MET A 2 -18.38 -21.39 -25.34
CA MET A 2 -18.06 -20.22 -24.48
C MET A 2 -18.07 -20.37 -22.94
N PRO A 3 -17.24 -19.56 -22.22
CA PRO A 3 -16.39 -20.04 -21.13
C PRO A 3 -16.85 -19.61 -19.73
N PHE A 4 -16.29 -20.27 -18.71
CA PHE A 4 -16.30 -19.81 -17.32
C PHE A 4 -15.57 -18.47 -17.21
N ASN A 5 -16.35 -17.39 -17.12
CA ASN A 5 -15.85 -16.06 -16.81
C ASN A 5 -15.65 -15.96 -15.29
N ALA A 6 -14.48 -16.39 -14.80
CA ALA A 6 -14.07 -16.09 -13.43
C ALA A 6 -13.76 -14.59 -13.34
N SER A 7 -14.79 -13.79 -13.07
CA SER A 7 -14.63 -12.40 -12.69
C SER A 7 -14.05 -12.40 -11.28
N THR A 8 -12.73 -12.29 -11.19
CA THR A 8 -12.04 -11.95 -9.95
C THR A 8 -12.45 -10.53 -9.59
N SER A 9 -13.55 -10.40 -8.84
CA SER A 9 -13.88 -9.15 -8.17
C SER A 9 -12.73 -8.83 -7.23
N VAL A 10 -11.87 -7.92 -7.68
CA VAL A 10 -10.82 -7.33 -6.87
C VAL A 10 -11.55 -6.58 -5.76
N PRO A 11 -11.32 -6.87 -4.47
CA PRO A 11 -11.79 -5.99 -3.40
C PRO A 11 -10.97 -4.70 -3.53
N VAL A 12 -11.49 -3.76 -4.32
CA VAL A 12 -11.06 -2.37 -4.26
C VAL A 12 -11.75 -1.84 -3.03
N ILE A 13 -10.99 -1.59 -1.97
CA ILE A 13 -11.53 -0.97 -0.77
C ILE A 13 -12.12 0.39 -1.21
N PRO A 14 -13.42 0.63 -1.00
CA PRO A 14 -14.03 1.93 -1.32
C PRO A 14 -13.25 3.06 -0.64
N SER A 15 -13.08 4.20 -1.31
CA SER A 15 -12.36 5.36 -0.76
C SER A 15 -12.91 5.86 0.59
N SER A 16 -14.16 5.52 0.92
CA SER A 16 -14.82 5.82 2.20
C SER A 16 -14.32 4.99 3.39
N ASP A 17 -13.52 3.95 3.14
CA ASP A 17 -12.95 3.05 4.16
C ASP A 17 -11.43 3.24 4.34
N LEU A 18 -10.84 4.28 3.72
CA LEU A 18 -9.44 4.61 3.95
C LEU A 18 -9.26 5.23 5.34
N PRO A 19 -8.21 4.84 6.10
CA PRO A 19 -7.89 5.48 7.35
C PRO A 19 -7.52 6.95 7.11
N THR A 20 -7.82 7.78 8.09
CA THR A 20 -7.36 9.17 8.13
C THR A 20 -5.84 9.25 8.26
N VAL A 21 -5.27 10.40 7.89
CA VAL A 21 -3.83 10.66 8.06
C VAL A 21 -3.38 10.48 9.52
N GLU A 22 -4.21 10.84 10.50
CA GLU A 22 -3.88 10.71 11.92
C GLU A 22 -3.89 9.25 12.38
N GLU A 23 -4.84 8.44 11.90
CA GLU A 23 -4.85 7.00 12.14
C GLU A 23 -3.62 6.32 11.52
N VAL A 24 -3.28 6.65 10.27
CA VAL A 24 -2.10 6.10 9.60
C VAL A 24 -0.83 6.49 10.34
N ARG A 25 -0.70 7.73 10.82
CA ARG A 25 0.46 8.18 11.60
C ARG A 25 0.69 7.32 12.85
N GLY A 26 -0.38 6.80 13.45
CA GLY A 26 -0.32 5.95 14.63
C GLY A 26 0.12 4.51 14.38
N PHE A 27 0.20 4.06 13.12
CA PHE A 27 0.57 2.68 12.81
C PHE A 27 2.04 2.40 13.07
N ASN A 28 2.32 1.30 13.76
CA ASN A 28 3.66 0.69 13.74
C ASN A 28 3.91 -0.04 12.40
N ALA A 29 5.13 -0.52 12.18
CA ALA A 29 5.52 -1.17 10.93
C ALA A 29 4.70 -2.44 10.60
N GLU A 30 4.25 -3.22 11.59
CA GLU A 30 3.43 -4.41 11.37
C GLU A 30 1.98 -4.05 11.02
N GLU A 31 1.40 -3.08 11.72
CA GLU A 31 0.06 -2.56 11.46
C GLU A 31 -0.02 -1.95 10.05
N LEU A 32 0.99 -1.16 9.68
CA LEU A 32 1.11 -0.59 8.35
C LEU A 32 1.23 -1.70 7.29
N ASN A 33 2.05 -2.72 7.51
CA ASN A 33 2.17 -3.87 6.60
C ASN A 33 0.80 -4.53 6.36
N GLY A 34 0.10 -4.85 7.45
CA GLY A 34 -1.21 -5.49 7.38
C GLY A 34 -2.26 -4.62 6.67
N PHE A 35 -2.22 -3.31 6.87
CA PHE A 35 -3.06 -2.36 6.13
C PHE A 35 -2.72 -2.34 4.63
N LEU A 36 -1.44 -2.18 4.28
CA LEU A 36 -0.98 -2.09 2.89
C LEU A 36 -1.27 -3.39 2.13
N LYS A 37 -1.08 -4.57 2.74
CA LYS A 37 -1.38 -5.87 2.09
C LYS A 37 -2.86 -6.06 1.81
N ARG A 38 -3.74 -5.55 2.69
CA ARG A 38 -5.19 -5.55 2.47
C ARG A 38 -5.60 -4.57 1.37
N SER A 39 -4.91 -3.44 1.27
CA SER A 39 -5.23 -2.34 0.35
C SER A 39 -4.64 -2.54 -1.05
N LEU A 40 -3.45 -3.12 -1.15
CA LEU A 40 -2.66 -3.24 -2.36
C LEU A 40 -2.42 -4.72 -2.68
N ASN A 41 -3.47 -5.38 -3.17
CA ASN A 41 -3.36 -6.76 -3.65
C ASN A 41 -2.24 -6.89 -4.70
N ASN A 42 -1.54 -8.02 -4.68
CA ASN A 42 -0.51 -8.44 -5.65
C ASN A 42 0.84 -7.69 -5.58
N ILE A 43 1.18 -7.03 -4.45
CA ILE A 43 2.52 -6.50 -4.20
C ILE A 43 3.07 -6.84 -2.80
N ASN A 44 2.54 -7.89 -2.16
CA ASN A 44 2.84 -8.24 -0.76
C ASN A 44 4.34 -8.39 -0.47
N ASN A 45 5.08 -8.99 -1.39
CA ASN A 45 6.54 -9.15 -1.28
C ASN A 45 7.28 -7.80 -1.20
N HIS A 46 6.79 -6.78 -1.91
CA HIS A 46 7.35 -5.43 -1.87
C HIS A 46 6.94 -4.67 -0.60
N ILE A 47 5.76 -4.98 -0.05
CA ILE A 47 5.31 -4.40 1.23
C ILE A 47 6.16 -4.96 2.37
N ASP A 48 6.51 -6.25 2.34
CA ASP A 48 7.41 -6.84 3.34
C ASP A 48 8.80 -6.18 3.35
N THR A 49 9.25 -5.64 2.21
CA THR A 49 10.48 -4.84 2.12
C THR A 49 10.37 -3.50 2.88
N LEU A 50 9.19 -2.91 3.01
CA LEU A 50 8.97 -1.70 3.81
C LEU A 50 9.07 -2.02 5.30
N THR A 51 8.43 -3.11 5.75
CA THR A 51 8.50 -3.54 7.15
C THR A 51 9.92 -3.92 7.56
N ALA A 52 10.67 -4.61 6.68
CA ALA A 52 12.07 -4.95 6.92
C ALA A 52 12.99 -3.72 7.01
N GLN A 53 12.55 -2.58 6.48
CA GLN A 53 13.22 -1.28 6.58
C GLN A 53 12.61 -0.39 7.66
N GLU A 54 11.81 -0.98 8.55
CA GLU A 54 11.21 -0.30 9.71
C GLU A 54 10.35 0.91 9.33
N VAL A 55 9.74 0.87 8.14
CA VAL A 55 8.80 1.92 7.70
C VAL A 55 7.52 1.79 8.52
N ASP A 56 7.32 2.75 9.42
CA ASP A 56 6.10 2.93 10.20
C ASP A 56 5.15 3.93 9.53
N GLY A 57 4.01 4.19 10.18
CA GLY A 57 2.97 5.08 9.68
C GLY A 57 3.45 6.51 9.44
N GLU A 58 4.25 7.06 10.34
CA GLU A 58 4.81 8.40 10.18
C GLU A 58 5.77 8.49 9.00
N THR A 59 6.69 7.52 8.88
CA THR A 59 7.64 7.43 7.76
C THR A 59 6.91 7.22 6.43
N PHE A 60 5.86 6.40 6.42
CA PHE A 60 5.01 6.17 5.25
C PHE A 60 4.35 7.46 4.76
N LEU A 61 3.88 8.32 5.67
CA LEU A 61 3.21 9.57 5.30
C LEU A 61 4.13 10.57 4.59
N ILE A 62 5.44 10.42 4.67
CA ILE A 62 6.42 11.26 3.97
C ILE A 62 7.18 10.52 2.86
N LEU A 63 6.78 9.28 2.56
CA LEU A 63 7.44 8.42 1.59
C LEU A 63 7.38 9.02 0.18
N THR A 64 8.48 8.88 -0.56
CA THR A 64 8.58 9.38 -1.95
C THR A 64 8.90 8.24 -2.91
N HIS A 65 8.66 8.48 -4.20
CA HIS A 65 9.11 7.57 -5.26
C HIS A 65 10.62 7.28 -5.20
N GLU A 66 11.43 8.28 -4.81
CA GLU A 66 12.87 8.12 -4.66
C GLU A 66 13.21 7.19 -3.48
N GLY A 67 12.58 7.38 -2.31
CA GLY A 67 12.78 6.51 -1.16
C GLY A 67 12.43 5.05 -1.46
N LEU A 68 11.33 4.83 -2.18
CA LEU A 68 10.92 3.51 -2.67
C LEU A 68 11.93 2.90 -3.65
N LYS A 69 12.52 3.72 -4.53
CA LYS A 69 13.54 3.26 -5.47
C LYS A 69 14.82 2.85 -4.75
N VAL A 70 15.28 3.61 -3.76
CA VAL A 70 16.45 3.27 -2.93
C VAL A 70 16.20 1.97 -2.15
N SER A 71 14.95 1.74 -1.75
CA SER A 71 14.47 0.51 -1.11
C SER A 71 14.42 -0.71 -2.04
N GLY A 72 14.79 -0.57 -3.33
CA GLY A 72 14.71 -1.66 -4.31
C GLY A 72 13.29 -1.99 -4.78
N ILE A 73 12.30 -1.16 -4.48
CA ILE A 73 10.91 -1.39 -4.87
C ILE A 73 10.72 -0.97 -6.34
N PRO A 74 10.22 -1.87 -7.21
CA PRO A 74 10.08 -1.59 -8.63
C PRO A 74 9.01 -0.53 -8.90
N LEU A 75 9.20 0.23 -9.99
CA LEU A 75 8.36 1.37 -10.36
C LEU A 75 6.85 1.08 -10.29
N GLY A 76 6.41 -0.08 -10.81
CA GLY A 76 4.99 -0.46 -10.80
C GLY A 76 4.39 -0.63 -9.40
N ALA A 77 5.16 -1.17 -8.44
CA ALA A 77 4.74 -1.26 -7.05
C ALA A 77 4.78 0.11 -6.37
N SER A 78 5.84 0.88 -6.62
CA SER A 78 6.01 2.22 -6.06
C SER A 78 4.87 3.16 -6.43
N THR A 79 4.43 3.15 -7.69
CA THR A 79 3.29 3.96 -8.15
C THR A 79 1.99 3.62 -7.43
N LYS A 80 1.74 2.34 -7.12
CA LYS A 80 0.53 1.93 -6.37
C LYS A 80 0.56 2.42 -4.93
N ILE A 81 1.73 2.32 -4.29
CA ILE A 81 1.94 2.78 -2.91
C ILE A 81 1.74 4.30 -2.82
N ILE A 82 2.38 5.06 -3.72
CA ILE A 82 2.26 6.53 -3.74
C ILE A 82 0.83 6.98 -4.08
N LYS A 83 0.14 6.27 -4.97
CA LYS A 83 -1.27 6.55 -5.24
C LYS A 83 -2.13 6.39 -3.98
N LEU A 84 -2.01 5.27 -3.27
CA LEU A 84 -2.74 5.06 -2.02
C LEU A 84 -2.39 6.12 -0.96
N LEU A 85 -1.12 6.49 -0.83
CA LEU A 85 -0.68 7.55 0.06
C LEU A 85 -1.36 8.89 -0.26
N ASN A 86 -1.49 9.24 -1.55
CA ASN A 86 -2.17 10.46 -1.96
C ASN A 86 -3.68 10.37 -1.70
N ASP A 87 -4.29 9.21 -1.99
CA ASP A 87 -5.72 8.98 -1.73
C ASP A 87 -6.05 9.11 -0.22
N ILE A 88 -5.13 8.73 0.68
CA ILE A 88 -5.25 8.91 2.15
C ILE A 88 -5.15 10.40 2.55
N LYS A 89 -4.30 11.18 1.86
CA LYS A 89 -4.07 12.59 2.19
C LYS A 89 -5.18 13.52 1.71
N GLY A 90 -5.95 13.10 0.71
CA GLY A 90 -6.96 13.93 0.05
C GLY A 90 -6.35 14.79 -1.05
#